data_AF-A0A9X1TVV0-F1
#
_entry.id   AF-A0A9X1TVV0-F1
#
_cell.length_a   1.000
_cell.length_b   1.000
_cell.length_c   1.000
_cell.angle_alpha   90.00
_cell.angle_beta   90.00
_cell.angle_gamma   90.00
#
_symmetry.space_group_name_H-M   'P 1'
#
loop_
_entity.id
_entity.type
_entity.pdbx_description
1 polymer ?
#
loop_
_entity_poly.entity_id
_entity_poly.type
_entity_poly.pdbx_seq_one_letter_code
_entity_poly.pdbx_strand_id
1 'polypeptide(L)'
;PRPPRPRPPPPAPPPAPPPARPRGRRPARARRLAGPRPTADTRAVVLAAADPANAYGAALTWPEPPTGAGHKPGRKAGSLVVLVDGELTLYMERGGKTLLAWPSTPDTEPTDDPRLHTAAQALAAAARAGSLGTVTVERVNGASALTSPIGTLLEGAGFIATPRGLRLRA
;
A
#
# COMPACT_ATOMS: atom_id res chain seq x y z
N PRO A 1 69.32 -48.53 -12.25
CA PRO A 1 68.23 -48.20 -11.30
C PRO A 1 68.46 -46.83 -10.66
N ARG A 2 67.65 -45.82 -11.02
CA ARG A 2 67.78 -44.45 -10.51
C ARG A 2 67.16 -44.32 -9.11
N PRO A 3 67.79 -43.61 -8.16
CA PRO A 3 67.25 -43.44 -6.81
C PRO A 3 65.99 -42.54 -6.80
N PRO A 4 65.03 -42.78 -5.90
CA PRO A 4 63.79 -42.02 -5.82
C PRO A 4 64.06 -40.58 -5.35
N ARG A 5 63.34 -39.64 -5.97
CA ARG A 5 63.41 -38.21 -5.63
C ARG A 5 62.79 -37.96 -4.24
N PRO A 6 63.36 -37.06 -3.42
CA PRO A 6 62.80 -36.69 -2.12
C PRO A 6 61.47 -35.96 -2.28
N ARG A 7 60.54 -36.21 -1.35
CA ARG A 7 59.21 -35.58 -1.31
C ARG A 7 59.34 -34.10 -0.92
N PRO A 8 58.51 -33.21 -1.49
CA PRO A 8 58.50 -31.80 -1.11
C PRO A 8 57.98 -31.61 0.33
N PRO A 9 58.44 -30.58 1.05
CA PRO A 9 57.97 -30.26 2.40
C PRO A 9 56.51 -29.77 2.39
N PRO A 10 55.78 -29.95 3.51
CA PRO A 10 54.39 -29.50 3.62
C PRO A 10 54.28 -27.96 3.61
N PRO A 11 53.15 -27.41 3.15
CA PRO A 11 52.91 -25.97 3.13
C PRO A 11 52.89 -25.38 4.55
N ALA A 12 53.37 -24.14 4.67
CA ALA A 12 53.41 -23.40 5.93
C ALA A 12 51.98 -23.15 6.47
N PRO A 13 51.79 -23.14 7.82
CA PRO A 13 50.50 -22.85 8.43
C PRO A 13 50.09 -21.38 8.19
N PRO A 14 48.78 -21.08 8.11
CA PRO A 14 48.29 -19.73 7.94
C PRO A 14 48.62 -18.83 9.16
N PRO A 15 48.78 -17.50 8.96
CA PRO A 15 49.08 -16.58 10.05
C PRO A 15 47.94 -16.49 11.07
N ALA A 16 48.30 -16.26 12.32
CA ALA A 16 47.38 -16.16 13.46
C ALA A 16 46.39 -14.98 13.31
N PRO A 17 45.14 -15.13 13.79
CA PRO A 17 44.15 -14.05 13.75
C PRO A 17 44.53 -12.89 14.71
N PRO A 18 44.17 -11.64 14.38
CA PRO A 18 44.45 -10.48 15.23
C PRO A 18 43.66 -10.52 16.56
N PRO A 19 44.14 -9.83 17.62
CA PRO A 19 43.52 -9.87 18.94
C PRO A 19 42.11 -9.25 18.95
N ALA A 20 41.23 -9.85 19.76
CA ALA A 20 39.85 -9.42 19.96
C ALA A 20 39.78 -8.02 20.61
N ARG A 21 39.02 -7.12 19.99
CA ARG A 21 38.74 -5.78 20.53
C ARG A 21 37.82 -5.85 21.75
N PRO A 22 37.99 -4.97 22.75
CA PRO A 22 37.16 -4.96 23.94
C PRO A 22 35.72 -4.56 23.62
N ARG A 23 34.77 -5.36 24.13
CA ARG A 23 33.33 -5.05 24.13
C ARG A 23 33.01 -4.13 25.32
N GLY A 24 32.38 -2.99 25.02
CA GLY A 24 31.39 -2.39 25.92
C GLY A 24 31.69 -1.01 26.47
N ARG A 25 31.07 0.03 25.88
CA ARG A 25 30.00 0.83 26.51
C ARG A 25 29.37 1.75 25.45
N ARG A 26 28.10 1.53 25.15
CA ARG A 26 27.27 2.43 24.31
C ARG A 26 26.88 3.66 25.13
N PRO A 27 26.95 4.85 24.53
CA PRO A 27 25.84 5.79 24.65
C PRO A 27 25.07 5.79 23.34
N ALA A 28 23.79 5.44 23.43
CA ALA A 28 22.82 5.65 22.38
C ALA A 28 22.68 7.15 22.13
N ARG A 29 23.20 7.63 21.00
CA ARG A 29 22.71 8.85 20.36
C ARG A 29 22.38 8.52 18.91
N ALA A 30 21.30 7.76 18.75
CA ALA A 30 20.48 7.92 17.56
C ALA A 30 19.90 9.34 17.64
N ARG A 31 20.59 10.28 16.99
CA ARG A 31 20.05 11.59 16.66
C ARG A 31 18.76 11.33 15.91
N ARG A 32 17.62 11.44 16.60
CA ARG A 32 16.33 11.59 15.93
C ARG A 32 16.52 12.76 14.98
N LEU A 33 16.47 12.48 13.69
CA LEU A 33 15.98 13.45 12.73
C LEU A 33 14.48 13.57 13.03
N ALA A 34 14.16 14.20 14.16
CA ALA A 34 12.88 14.83 14.35
C ALA A 34 12.97 16.10 13.50
N GLY A 35 12.83 15.93 12.18
CA GLY A 35 12.15 16.95 11.40
C GLY A 35 10.80 17.21 12.06
N PRO A 36 10.17 18.38 11.80
CA PRO A 36 8.84 18.67 12.34
C PRO A 36 8.00 17.41 12.20
N ARG A 37 7.50 16.87 13.32
CA ARG A 37 6.43 15.86 13.21
C ARG A 37 5.43 16.56 12.30
N PRO A 38 5.12 16.04 11.10
CA PRO A 38 3.97 16.56 10.41
C PRO A 38 2.86 16.53 11.47
N THR A 39 2.23 17.69 11.67
CA THR A 39 0.89 17.76 12.25
C THR A 39 0.13 16.53 11.79
N ALA A 40 -0.60 15.83 12.66
CA ALA A 40 -1.20 14.53 12.35
C ALA A 40 -2.07 14.60 11.08
N ASP A 41 -1.41 14.51 9.93
CA ASP A 41 -1.96 14.58 8.60
C ASP A 41 -2.33 13.14 8.33
N THR A 42 -3.63 12.88 8.31
CA THR A 42 -4.24 11.61 7.92
C THR A 42 -3.46 11.01 6.74
N ARG A 43 -2.75 9.90 6.97
CA ARG A 43 -1.83 9.35 5.96
C ARG A 43 -2.53 8.29 5.13
N ALA A 44 -2.70 8.57 3.85
CA ALA A 44 -3.21 7.58 2.90
C ALA A 44 -2.08 6.92 2.09
N VAL A 45 -2.17 5.60 1.92
CA VAL A 45 -1.26 4.80 1.10
C VAL A 45 -2.08 3.94 0.14
N VAL A 46 -1.70 3.96 -1.14
CA VAL A 46 -2.27 3.10 -2.19
C VAL A 46 -1.32 1.93 -2.42
N LEU A 47 -1.83 0.70 -2.30
CA LEU A 47 -1.07 -0.53 -2.52
C LEU A 47 -1.80 -1.43 -3.52
N ALA A 48 -1.04 -2.26 -4.24
CA ALA A 48 -1.66 -3.41 -4.89
C ALA A 48 -2.27 -4.33 -3.82
N ALA A 49 -3.45 -4.89 -4.07
CA ALA A 49 -4.11 -5.76 -3.09
C ALA A 49 -3.27 -7.00 -2.74
N ALA A 50 -2.43 -7.46 -3.68
CA ALA A 50 -1.48 -8.57 -3.50
C ALA A 50 -0.10 -8.14 -2.96
N ASP A 51 0.11 -6.85 -2.66
CA ASP A 51 1.39 -6.35 -2.15
C ASP A 51 1.72 -6.96 -0.77
N PRO A 52 2.97 -7.40 -0.51
CA PRO A 52 3.37 -7.91 0.80
C PRO A 52 3.12 -6.93 1.97
N ALA A 53 3.12 -5.62 1.73
CA ALA A 53 2.82 -4.61 2.74
C ALA A 53 1.33 -4.52 3.09
N ASN A 54 0.43 -5.10 2.29
CA ASN A 54 -0.99 -5.17 2.63
C ASN A 54 -1.26 -6.30 3.64
N ALA A 55 -1.60 -5.95 4.88
CA ALA A 55 -1.92 -6.90 5.95
C ALA A 55 -3.27 -7.62 5.75
N TYR A 56 -4.22 -7.01 5.03
CA TYR A 56 -5.54 -7.60 4.79
C TYR A 56 -5.45 -8.80 3.83
N GLY A 57 -6.13 -9.89 4.21
CA GLY A 57 -6.05 -11.19 3.53
C GLY A 57 -4.78 -11.98 3.82
N ALA A 58 -3.94 -11.51 4.75
CA ALA A 58 -2.76 -12.23 5.22
C ALA A 58 -2.78 -12.35 6.75
N ALA A 59 -2.56 -11.24 7.47
CA ALA A 59 -2.59 -11.18 8.93
C ALA A 59 -3.92 -10.65 9.48
N LEU A 60 -4.62 -9.80 8.70
CA LEU A 60 -5.94 -9.28 9.02
C LEU A 60 -6.99 -9.91 8.11
N THR A 61 -8.15 -10.22 8.68
CA THR A 61 -9.33 -10.58 7.89
C THR A 61 -9.82 -9.36 7.10
N TRP A 62 -10.30 -9.58 5.89
CA TRP A 62 -10.97 -8.54 5.13
C TRP A 62 -12.25 -8.08 5.86
N PRO A 63 -12.56 -6.77 5.91
CA PRO A 63 -13.83 -6.32 6.45
C PRO A 63 -14.99 -6.81 5.60
N GLU A 64 -16.17 -6.94 6.21
CA GLU A 64 -17.38 -7.31 5.48
C GLU A 64 -17.64 -6.25 4.39
N PRO A 65 -17.94 -6.65 3.13
CA PRO A 65 -18.25 -5.71 2.07
C PRO A 65 -19.43 -4.80 2.45
N PRO A 66 -19.42 -3.53 2.02
CA PRO A 66 -20.54 -2.62 2.25
C PRO A 66 -21.84 -3.18 1.65
N THR A 67 -22.97 -2.84 2.27
CA THR A 67 -24.29 -3.29 1.81
C THR A 67 -24.49 -2.98 0.32
N GLY A 68 -24.97 -3.97 -0.44
CA GLY A 68 -25.19 -3.84 -1.89
C GLY A 68 -23.96 -4.15 -2.75
N ALA A 69 -22.77 -4.33 -2.16
CA ALA A 69 -21.58 -4.72 -2.90
C ALA A 69 -21.74 -6.09 -3.56
N GLY A 70 -21.67 -6.13 -4.90
CA GLY A 70 -21.71 -7.36 -5.68
C GLY A 70 -20.40 -8.16 -5.70
N HIS A 71 -19.35 -7.67 -5.04
CA HIS A 71 -18.04 -8.30 -5.01
C HIS A 71 -17.37 -8.14 -3.64
N LYS A 72 -16.43 -9.04 -3.35
CA LYS A 72 -15.67 -9.06 -2.09
C LYS A 72 -14.22 -8.64 -2.32
N PRO A 73 -13.60 -7.92 -1.39
CA PRO A 73 -12.19 -7.60 -1.48
C PRO A 73 -11.34 -8.88 -1.36
N GLY A 74 -10.14 -8.84 -1.94
CA GLY A 74 -9.23 -9.99 -1.91
C GLY A 74 -7.88 -9.66 -2.52
N ARG A 75 -6.87 -10.49 -2.21
CA ARG A 75 -5.50 -10.36 -2.75
C ARG A 75 -5.44 -10.83 -4.20
N LYS A 76 -5.97 -10.01 -5.12
CA LYS A 76 -6.02 -10.29 -6.56
C LYS A 76 -5.06 -9.38 -7.31
N ALA A 77 -4.35 -9.92 -8.30
CA ALA A 77 -3.49 -9.14 -9.17
C ALA A 77 -4.29 -8.08 -9.94
N GLY A 78 -3.78 -6.85 -9.96
CA GLY A 78 -4.43 -5.71 -10.60
C GLY A 78 -5.54 -5.04 -9.80
N SER A 79 -5.90 -5.56 -8.62
CA SER A 79 -6.74 -4.84 -7.65
C SER A 79 -5.88 -3.93 -6.78
N LEU A 80 -6.49 -2.86 -6.25
CA LEU A 80 -5.84 -1.95 -5.29
C LEU A 80 -6.57 -1.90 -3.96
N VAL A 81 -5.83 -1.52 -2.93
CA VAL A 81 -6.35 -1.06 -1.64
C VAL A 81 -5.83 0.35 -1.35
N VAL A 82 -6.66 1.15 -0.70
CA VAL A 82 -6.25 2.43 -0.11
C VAL A 82 -6.44 2.31 1.40
N LEU A 83 -5.32 2.44 2.12
CA LEU A 83 -5.28 2.42 3.57
C LEU A 83 -5.14 3.85 4.07
N VAL A 84 -5.95 4.25 5.02
CA VAL A 84 -5.86 5.55 5.69
C VAL A 84 -5.54 5.31 7.15
N ASP A 85 -4.38 5.79 7.58
CA ASP A 85 -3.81 5.50 8.90
C ASP A 85 -3.73 4.00 9.23
N GLY A 86 -3.56 3.17 8.20
CA GLY A 86 -3.49 1.71 8.28
C GLY A 86 -4.83 1.00 8.10
N GLU A 87 -5.95 1.72 8.12
CA GLU A 87 -7.30 1.13 8.00
C GLU A 87 -7.77 1.08 6.55
N LEU A 88 -8.32 -0.07 6.13
CA LEU A 88 -8.89 -0.24 4.80
C LEU A 88 -10.05 0.74 4.61
N THR A 89 -9.90 1.60 3.61
CA THR A 89 -10.87 2.67 3.34
C THR A 89 -11.46 2.54 1.94
N LEU A 90 -10.63 2.20 0.94
CA LEU A 90 -11.11 1.86 -0.40
C LEU A 90 -10.49 0.54 -0.89
N TYR A 91 -11.24 -0.20 -1.69
CA TYR A 91 -10.75 -1.31 -2.48
C TYR A 91 -11.26 -1.16 -3.91
N MET A 92 -10.37 -1.34 -4.89
CA MET A 92 -10.71 -1.24 -6.30
C MET A 92 -10.44 -2.59 -6.97
N GLU A 93 -11.42 -3.10 -7.71
CA GLU A 93 -11.20 -4.31 -8.50
C GLU A 93 -10.27 -4.06 -9.69
N ARG A 94 -9.74 -5.16 -10.21
CA ARG A 94 -8.98 -5.17 -11.46
C ARG A 94 -9.73 -4.42 -12.57
N GLY A 95 -9.03 -3.47 -13.19
CA GLY A 95 -9.56 -2.64 -14.28
C GLY A 95 -10.37 -1.43 -13.82
N GLY A 96 -10.57 -1.24 -12.50
CA GLY A 96 -11.05 0.00 -11.92
C GLY A 96 -12.54 0.30 -12.06
N LYS A 97 -13.33 -0.64 -12.60
CA LYS A 97 -14.76 -0.45 -12.85
C LYS A 97 -15.61 -0.40 -11.60
N THR A 98 -15.19 -1.09 -10.56
CA THR A 98 -15.94 -1.25 -9.33
C THR A 98 -15.06 -0.88 -8.15
N LEU A 99 -15.64 -0.11 -7.23
CA LEU A 99 -14.99 0.38 -6.02
C LEU A 99 -15.83 -0.04 -4.80
N LEU A 100 -15.16 -0.50 -3.76
CA LEU A 100 -15.72 -0.61 -2.42
C LEU A 100 -15.16 0.52 -1.55
N ALA A 101 -16.04 1.12 -0.76
CA ALA A 101 -15.70 2.17 0.18
C ALA A 101 -16.31 1.85 1.54
N TRP A 102 -15.48 1.89 2.59
CA TRP A 102 -15.89 1.66 3.97
C TRP A 102 -15.83 2.99 4.74
N PRO A 103 -16.99 3.62 5.03
CA PRO A 103 -17.06 4.70 6.01
C PRO A 103 -16.61 4.21 7.39
N SER A 104 -16.11 5.13 8.21
CA SER A 104 -15.60 4.86 9.56
C SER A 104 -16.68 4.29 10.49
N THR A 105 -17.92 4.74 10.32
CA THR A 105 -19.10 4.24 11.03
C THR A 105 -20.27 4.08 10.07
N PRO A 106 -21.15 3.06 10.24
CA PRO A 106 -22.23 2.76 9.30
C PRO A 106 -23.22 3.91 9.08
N ASP A 107 -23.46 4.72 10.11
CA ASP A 107 -24.44 5.81 10.08
C ASP A 107 -23.85 7.16 9.62
N THR A 108 -22.54 7.21 9.33
CA THR A 108 -21.90 8.43 8.85
C THR A 108 -22.14 8.59 7.37
N GLU A 109 -22.64 9.77 6.99
CA GLU A 109 -22.73 10.15 5.58
C GLU A 109 -21.33 10.08 4.96
N PRO A 110 -21.14 9.34 3.86
CA PRO A 110 -19.80 9.09 3.35
C PRO A 110 -19.01 10.36 3.01
N THR A 111 -19.71 11.43 2.62
CA THR A 111 -19.13 12.74 2.33
C THR A 111 -18.56 13.46 3.54
N ASP A 112 -19.01 13.13 4.75
CA ASP A 112 -18.55 13.73 6.01
C ASP A 112 -17.36 12.97 6.61
N ASP A 113 -16.99 11.82 6.04
CA ASP A 113 -15.83 11.05 6.51
C ASP A 113 -14.52 11.58 5.89
N PRO A 114 -13.62 12.20 6.68
CA PRO A 114 -12.36 12.72 6.18
C PRO A 114 -11.42 11.62 5.65
N ARG A 115 -11.56 10.37 6.11
CA ARG A 115 -10.77 9.25 5.59
C ARG A 115 -11.15 8.94 4.16
N LEU A 116 -12.45 8.95 3.83
CA LEU A 116 -12.92 8.69 2.47
C LEU A 116 -12.46 9.80 1.51
N HIS A 117 -12.49 11.06 1.95
CA HIS A 117 -11.90 12.16 1.19
C HIS A 117 -10.41 11.94 0.93
N THR A 118 -9.64 11.67 1.98
CA THR A 118 -8.19 11.44 1.89
C THR A 118 -7.86 10.25 0.97
N ALA A 119 -8.64 9.17 1.07
CA ALA A 119 -8.46 7.97 0.25
C ALA A 119 -8.74 8.25 -1.24
N ALA A 120 -9.80 9.01 -1.55
CA ALA A 120 -10.11 9.42 -2.92
C ALA A 120 -8.98 10.28 -3.52
N GLN A 121 -8.44 11.23 -2.75
CA GLN A 121 -7.30 12.06 -3.16
C GLN A 121 -6.05 11.22 -3.42
N ALA A 122 -5.74 10.26 -2.53
CA ALA A 122 -4.58 9.40 -2.69
C ALA A 122 -4.69 8.47 -3.91
N LEU A 123 -5.88 7.91 -4.15
CA LEU A 123 -6.17 7.14 -5.36
C LEU A 123 -5.98 8.00 -6.62
N ALA A 124 -6.48 9.24 -6.59
CA ALA A 124 -6.34 10.13 -7.73
C ALA A 124 -4.89 10.58 -7.98
N ALA A 125 -4.12 10.79 -6.92
CA ALA A 125 -2.70 11.12 -7.00
C ALA A 125 -1.89 9.94 -7.56
N ALA A 126 -2.17 8.70 -7.10
CA ALA A 126 -1.53 7.50 -7.64
C ALA A 126 -1.82 7.33 -9.14
N ALA A 127 -3.07 7.56 -9.56
CA ALA A 127 -3.41 7.48 -10.98
C ALA A 127 -2.67 8.51 -11.83
N ARG A 128 -2.61 9.77 -11.38
CA ARG A 128 -1.85 10.83 -12.05
C ARG A 128 -0.34 10.61 -12.08
N ALA A 129 0.21 9.94 -11.06
CA ALA A 129 1.61 9.53 -11.05
C ALA A 129 1.93 8.42 -12.08
N GLY A 130 0.95 7.96 -12.85
CA GLY A 130 1.11 6.95 -13.89
C GLY A 130 1.07 5.51 -13.37
N SER A 131 0.86 5.29 -12.08
CA SER A 131 0.88 3.93 -11.51
C SER A 131 -0.37 3.09 -11.84
N LEU A 132 -1.45 3.73 -12.30
CA LEU A 132 -2.74 3.09 -12.62
C LEU A 132 -3.19 3.25 -14.08
N GLY A 133 -2.63 4.21 -14.82
CA GLY A 133 -3.15 4.59 -16.12
C GLY A 133 -4.56 5.20 -16.05
N THR A 134 -5.35 5.03 -17.11
CA THR A 134 -6.74 5.51 -17.13
C THR A 134 -7.66 4.58 -16.34
N VAL A 135 -8.38 5.14 -15.38
CA VAL A 135 -9.34 4.42 -14.52
C VAL A 135 -10.75 4.96 -14.78
N THR A 136 -11.74 4.08 -14.92
CA THR A 136 -13.16 4.48 -14.99
C THR A 136 -13.96 3.68 -13.98
N VAL A 137 -14.46 4.36 -12.95
CA VAL A 137 -15.31 3.79 -11.90
C VAL A 137 -16.77 3.87 -12.35
N GLU A 138 -17.38 2.73 -12.62
CA GLU A 138 -18.78 2.61 -13.04
C GLU A 138 -19.71 2.38 -11.84
N ARG A 139 -19.23 1.67 -10.81
CA ARG A 139 -20.00 1.33 -9.60
C ARG A 139 -19.22 1.58 -8.32
N VAL A 140 -19.91 2.05 -7.29
CA VAL A 140 -19.40 2.12 -5.91
C VAL A 140 -20.37 1.42 -4.97
N ASN A 141 -19.90 0.46 -4.18
CA ASN A 141 -20.71 -0.33 -3.25
C ASN A 141 -21.97 -0.96 -3.92
N GLY A 142 -21.86 -1.31 -5.21
CA GLY A 142 -22.96 -1.85 -6.02
C GLY A 142 -23.88 -0.82 -6.69
N ALA A 143 -23.89 0.43 -6.23
CA ALA A 143 -24.65 1.52 -6.85
C ALA A 143 -23.89 2.18 -8.01
N SER A 144 -24.58 2.93 -8.87
CA SER A 144 -23.95 3.74 -9.92
C SER A 144 -22.99 4.76 -9.30
N ALA A 145 -21.77 4.87 -9.82
CA ALA A 145 -20.79 5.84 -9.33
C ALA A 145 -21.25 7.29 -9.51
N LEU A 146 -22.03 7.58 -10.55
CA LEU A 146 -22.54 8.92 -10.86
C LEU A 146 -23.60 9.43 -9.87
N THR A 147 -24.25 8.53 -9.12
CA THR A 147 -25.32 8.88 -8.18
C THR A 147 -24.99 8.49 -6.74
N SER A 148 -23.77 8.02 -6.50
CA SER A 148 -23.32 7.60 -5.17
C SER A 148 -22.76 8.81 -4.40
N PRO A 149 -22.96 8.91 -3.07
CA PRO A 149 -22.29 9.92 -2.25
C PRO A 149 -20.75 9.86 -2.35
N ILE A 150 -20.19 8.65 -2.52
CA ILE A 150 -18.75 8.46 -2.78
C ILE A 150 -18.33 9.03 -4.13
N GLY A 151 -19.26 9.05 -5.10
CA GLY A 151 -19.05 9.66 -6.41
C GLY A 151 -18.64 11.12 -6.29
N THR A 152 -19.33 11.89 -5.44
CA THR A 152 -19.01 13.29 -5.15
C THR A 152 -17.58 13.47 -4.60
N LEU A 153 -17.11 12.55 -3.76
CA LEU A 153 -15.75 12.56 -3.24
C LEU A 153 -14.71 12.29 -4.34
N LEU A 154 -14.99 11.33 -5.23
CA LEU A 154 -14.13 11.02 -6.36
C LEU A 154 -14.08 12.21 -7.34
N GLU A 155 -15.20 12.86 -7.61
CA GLU A 155 -15.25 14.08 -8.43
C GLU A 155 -14.41 15.21 -7.82
N GLY A 156 -14.55 15.44 -6.50
CA GLY A 156 -13.72 16.38 -5.76
C GLY A 156 -12.23 16.04 -5.75
N ALA A 157 -11.86 14.78 -6.00
CA ALA A 157 -10.49 14.31 -6.17
C ALA A 157 -9.98 14.43 -7.62
N GLY A 158 -10.82 14.87 -8.56
CA GLY A 158 -10.47 15.10 -9.96
C GLY A 158 -10.94 14.03 -10.94
N PHE A 159 -11.78 13.08 -10.51
CA PHE A 159 -12.49 12.22 -11.46
C PHE A 159 -13.54 13.04 -12.22
N ILE A 160 -13.73 12.73 -13.50
CA ILE A 160 -14.64 13.45 -14.39
C ILE A 160 -15.79 12.54 -14.78
N ALA A 161 -17.02 13.01 -14.63
CA ALA A 161 -18.21 12.30 -15.09
C ALA A 161 -18.17 12.03 -16.60
N THR A 162 -18.50 10.80 -16.96
CA THR A 162 -18.71 10.34 -18.33
C THR A 162 -19.98 9.51 -18.38
N PRO A 163 -20.59 9.27 -19.57
CA PRO A 163 -21.78 8.42 -19.67
C PRO A 163 -21.61 7.00 -19.10
N ARG A 164 -20.36 6.50 -19.01
CA ARG A 164 -20.06 5.18 -18.44
C ARG A 164 -19.80 5.20 -16.93
N GLY A 165 -19.49 6.36 -16.34
CA GLY A 165 -19.05 6.47 -14.95
C GLY A 165 -18.03 7.58 -14.73
N LEU A 166 -17.37 7.55 -13.58
CA LEU A 166 -16.37 8.55 -13.17
C LEU A 166 -14.99 8.14 -13.67
N ARG A 167 -14.39 8.95 -14.55
CA ARG A 167 -13.11 8.65 -15.18
C ARG A 167 -12.01 9.55 -14.66
N LEU A 168 -10.87 8.95 -14.34
CA LEU A 168 -9.62 9.66 -14.10
C LEU A 168 -8.59 9.26 -15.16
N ARG A 169 -7.88 10.26 -15.68
CA ARG A 169 -6.78 10.07 -16.63
C ARG A 169 -5.47 10.47 -15.95
N ALA A 170 -4.45 9.64 -16.16
CA ALA A 170 -3.07 9.92 -15.82
C ALA A 170 -2.49 10.98 -16.76
#